data_AF-A0A2V7WEV8-F1
#
_entry.id   AF-A0A2V7WEV8-F1
#
_cell.length_a   1.000
_cell.length_b   1.000
_cell.length_c   1.000
_cell.angle_alpha   90.00
_cell.angle_beta   90.00
_cell.angle_gamma   90.00
#
_symmetry.space_group_name_H-M   'P 1'
#
loop_
_entity.id
_entity.type
_entity.pdbx_description
1 polymer ?
#
loop_
_entity_poly.entity_id
_entity_poly.type
_entity_poly.pdbx_seq_one_letter_code
_entity_poly.pdbx_strand_id
1 'polypeptide(L)'
;MIDRELEIKNKLGLHARAAAKLVHCAARYKSDIKIRKGEEEVDGKSILGILLLAAGRGAMITVRANGEDEQAALEDIQKLIDAKFDEVE
;
A
#
# COMPACT_ATOMS: atom_id res chain seq x y z
N MET A 1 2.75 4.23 16.38
CA MET A 1 1.73 4.16 15.33
C MET A 1 1.75 5.45 14.54
N ILE A 2 1.85 5.34 13.22
CA ILE A 2 1.86 6.48 12.29
C ILE A 2 1.03 6.14 11.05
N ASP A 3 0.51 7.16 10.37
CA ASP A 3 -0.24 7.01 9.13
C ASP A 3 0.11 8.09 8.10
N ARG A 4 -0.15 7.77 6.82
CA ARG A 4 0.10 8.67 5.69
C ARG A 4 -0.95 8.45 4.60
N GLU A 5 -1.48 9.55 4.10
CA GLU A 5 -2.35 9.53 2.92
C GLU A 5 -1.50 9.56 1.64
N LEU A 6 -1.77 8.65 0.71
CA LEU A 6 -1.01 8.45 -0.52
C LEU A 6 -1.97 8.29 -1.71
N GLU A 7 -1.61 8.90 -2.84
CA GLU A 7 -2.36 8.77 -4.10
C GLU A 7 -1.80 7.60 -4.93
N ILE A 8 -2.69 6.75 -5.46
CA ILE A 8 -2.32 5.68 -6.40
C ILE A 8 -2.08 6.27 -7.80
N LYS A 9 -0.82 6.27 -8.25
CA LYS A 9 -0.37 6.99 -9.47
C LYS A 9 -0.23 6.11 -10.72
N ASN A 10 -0.19 4.80 -10.55
CA ASN A 10 0.07 3.84 -11.62
C ASN A 10 -1.20 3.59 -12.46
N LYS A 11 -1.04 3.23 -13.74
CA LYS A 11 -2.12 3.26 -14.75
C LYS A 11 -3.32 2.37 -14.38
N LEU A 12 -3.04 1.16 -13.89
CA LEU A 12 -4.06 0.15 -13.60
C LEU A 12 -4.46 0.10 -12.11
N GLY A 13 -3.93 0.97 -11.27
CA GLY A 13 -4.18 0.98 -9.82
C GLY A 13 -3.61 -0.24 -9.08
N LEU A 14 -4.23 -0.64 -7.96
CA LEU A 14 -3.85 -1.84 -7.19
C LEU A 14 -4.31 -3.15 -7.84
N HIS A 15 -3.95 -3.37 -9.10
CA HIS A 15 -4.12 -4.66 -9.80
C HIS A 15 -3.13 -5.72 -9.30
N ALA A 16 -3.26 -6.96 -9.75
CA ALA A 16 -2.51 -8.12 -9.24
C ALA A 16 -0.99 -7.92 -9.07
N ARG A 17 -0.30 -7.31 -10.06
CA ARG A 17 1.15 -7.07 -9.98
C ARG A 17 1.50 -5.93 -9.00
N ALA A 18 0.78 -4.82 -9.02
CA ALA A 18 0.98 -3.73 -8.06
C ALA A 18 0.68 -4.18 -6.63
N ALA A 19 -0.43 -4.91 -6.45
CA ALA A 19 -0.82 -5.51 -5.18
C ALA A 19 0.24 -6.49 -4.65
N ALA A 20 0.78 -7.37 -5.51
CA ALA A 20 1.85 -8.28 -5.11
C ALA A 20 3.11 -7.55 -4.64
N LYS A 21 3.51 -6.46 -5.32
CA LYS A 21 4.64 -5.62 -4.91
C LYS A 21 4.39 -4.94 -3.56
N LEU A 22 3.18 -4.40 -3.37
CA LEU A 22 2.79 -3.74 -2.13
C LEU A 22 2.80 -4.71 -0.95
N VAL A 23 2.18 -5.88 -1.12
CA VAL A 23 2.16 -6.96 -0.12
C VAL A 23 3.58 -7.44 0.19
N HIS A 24 4.39 -7.67 -0.84
CA HIS A 24 5.78 -8.08 -0.64
C HIS A 24 6.56 -7.02 0.13
N CYS A 25 6.40 -5.74 -0.20
CA CYS A 25 7.02 -4.64 0.52
C CYS A 25 6.59 -4.62 1.99
N ALA A 26 5.27 -4.66 2.26
CA ALA A 26 4.71 -4.65 3.60
C ALA A 26 5.14 -5.87 4.44
N ALA A 27 5.23 -7.05 3.83
CA ALA A 27 5.60 -8.29 4.51
C ALA A 27 7.07 -8.32 5.00
N ARG A 28 7.93 -7.39 4.56
CA ARG A 28 9.31 -7.25 5.06
C ARG A 28 9.38 -6.71 6.48
N TYR A 29 8.30 -6.11 6.99
CA TYR A 29 8.27 -5.41 8.27
C TYR A 29 7.53 -6.20 9.34
N LYS A 30 7.94 -6.03 10.59
CA LYS A 30 7.27 -6.59 11.77
C LYS A 30 5.98 -5.85 12.10
N SER A 31 5.92 -4.55 11.81
CA SER A 31 4.75 -3.71 12.05
C SER A 31 3.47 -4.29 11.45
N ASP A 32 2.36 -4.11 12.15
CA ASP A 32 1.04 -4.28 11.55
C ASP A 32 0.82 -3.12 10.57
N ILE A 33 0.43 -3.45 9.34
CA ILE A 33 0.26 -2.48 8.27
C ILE A 33 -1.18 -2.59 7.78
N LYS A 34 -1.93 -1.50 7.89
CA LYS A 34 -3.29 -1.40 7.38
C LYS A 34 -3.34 -0.44 6.20
N ILE A 35 -4.16 -0.78 5.20
CA ILE A 35 -4.40 0.05 4.04
C ILE A 35 -5.89 0.32 3.96
N ARG A 36 -6.27 1.60 3.95
CA ARG A 36 -7.66 2.04 3.96
C ARG A 36 -7.98 2.88 2.74
N LYS A 37 -9.17 2.69 2.16
CA LYS A 37 -9.74 3.51 1.10
C LYS A 37 -11.18 3.85 1.49
N GLY A 38 -11.45 5.11 1.85
CA GLY A 38 -12.74 5.49 2.41
C GLY A 38 -12.98 4.76 3.75
N GLU A 39 -14.06 3.98 3.81
CA GLU A 39 -14.45 3.21 5.00
C GLU A 39 -13.86 1.78 5.01
N GLU A 40 -13.37 1.29 3.86
CA GLU A 40 -12.81 -0.06 3.75
C GLU A 40 -11.35 -0.06 4.21
N GLU A 41 -11.01 -0.91 5.18
CA GLU A 41 -9.64 -1.12 5.69
C GLU A 41 -9.27 -2.60 5.56
N VAL A 42 -8.07 -2.86 5.04
CA VAL A 42 -7.54 -4.20 4.82
C VAL A 42 -6.13 -4.34 5.37
N ASP A 43 -5.70 -5.57 5.59
CA ASP A 43 -4.31 -5.89 5.93
C ASP A 43 -3.40 -5.66 4.71
N GLY A 44 -2.39 -4.81 4.89
CA GLY A 44 -1.36 -4.49 3.88
C GLY A 44 -0.52 -5.70 3.46
N LYS A 45 -0.54 -6.78 4.23
CA LYS A 45 0.14 -8.06 3.95
C LYS A 45 -0.79 -9.10 3.33
N SER A 46 -2.08 -8.80 3.14
CA SER A 46 -3.06 -9.71 2.52
C SER A 46 -3.30 -9.36 1.05
N ILE A 47 -2.83 -10.20 0.14
CA ILE A 47 -3.03 -10.01 -1.31
C ILE A 47 -4.51 -9.94 -1.69
N LEU A 48 -5.35 -10.78 -1.09
CA LEU A 48 -6.79 -10.76 -1.37
C LEU A 48 -7.44 -9.47 -0.87
N GLY A 49 -7.06 -8.98 0.32
CA GLY A 49 -7.57 -7.72 0.85
C GLY A 49 -7.22 -6.54 -0.06
N ILE A 50 -5.98 -6.46 -0.52
CA ILE A 50 -5.53 -5.38 -1.42
C ILE A 50 -6.27 -5.42 -2.76
N LEU A 51 -6.49 -6.61 -3.33
CA LEU A 51 -7.25 -6.76 -4.57
C LEU A 51 -8.71 -6.34 -4.41
N LEU A 52 -9.33 -6.66 -3.28
CA LEU A 52 -10.72 -6.31 -2.98
C LEU A 52 -10.91 -4.81 -2.73
N LEU A 53 -9.89 -4.11 -2.19
CA LEU A 53 -9.92 -2.67 -1.96
C LEU A 53 -10.12 -1.86 -3.25
N ALA A 54 -9.78 -2.47 -4.41
CA ALA A 54 -10.03 -1.93 -5.75
C ALA A 54 -9.62 -0.45 -5.90
N ALA A 55 -8.45 -0.08 -5.39
CA ALA A 55 -7.95 1.29 -5.47
C ALA A 55 -7.39 1.56 -6.88
N GLY A 56 -8.18 2.25 -7.71
CA GLY A 56 -7.78 2.68 -9.05
C GLY A 56 -6.80 3.85 -9.04
N ARG A 57 -6.33 4.24 -10.22
CA ARG A 57 -5.52 5.45 -10.40
C ARG A 57 -6.27 6.68 -9.87
N GLY A 58 -5.58 7.54 -9.14
CA GLY A 58 -6.12 8.74 -8.50
C GLY A 58 -6.87 8.47 -7.19
N ALA A 59 -7.00 7.20 -6.77
CA ALA A 59 -7.56 6.89 -5.45
C ALA A 59 -6.61 7.35 -4.35
N MET A 60 -7.17 8.00 -3.33
CA MET A 60 -6.46 8.27 -2.08
C MET A 60 -6.61 7.06 -1.16
N ILE A 61 -5.49 6.58 -0.64
CA ILE A 61 -5.44 5.54 0.39
C ILE A 61 -4.73 6.08 1.63
N THR A 62 -5.16 5.65 2.81
CA THR A 62 -4.40 5.83 4.05
C THR A 62 -3.60 4.56 4.31
N VAL A 63 -2.28 4.66 4.42
CA VAL A 63 -1.44 3.57 4.92
C VAL A 63 -1.14 3.87 6.38
N ARG A 64 -1.43 2.92 7.26
CA ARG A 64 -1.12 3.00 8.69
C ARG A 64 -0.15 1.89 9.04
N ALA A 65 0.90 2.24 9.78
CA ALA A 65 1.85 1.29 10.33
C ALA A 65 1.91 1.41 11.85
N ASN A 66 1.95 0.26 12.54
CA ASN A 66 2.08 0.19 13.99
C ASN A 66 3.10 -0.88 14.38
N GLY A 67 4.24 -0.46 14.92
CA GLY A 67 5.30 -1.35 15.38
C GLY A 67 6.67 -0.70 15.41
N GLU A 68 7.69 -1.50 15.73
CA GLU A 68 9.07 -1.02 15.94
C GLU A 68 9.72 -0.46 14.67
N ASP A 69 9.27 -0.90 13.50
CA ASP A 69 9.77 -0.52 12.18
C ASP A 69 8.74 0.27 11.35
N GLU A 70 7.77 0.92 12.02
CA GLU A 70 6.65 1.61 11.38
C GLU A 70 7.07 2.75 10.45
N GLN A 71 8.10 3.50 10.83
CA GLN A 71 8.66 4.60 10.03
C GLN A 71 9.26 4.08 8.72
N ALA A 72 10.09 3.04 8.79
CA ALA A 72 10.71 2.44 7.62
C ALA A 72 9.67 1.79 6.70
N ALA A 73 8.64 1.17 7.27
CA ALA A 73 7.53 0.59 6.52
C ALA A 73 6.78 1.65 5.70
N LEU A 74 6.40 2.77 6.31
CA LEU A 74 5.71 3.85 5.59
C LEU A 74 6.58 4.50 4.51
N GLU A 75 7.87 4.72 4.79
CA GLU A 75 8.78 5.32 3.81
C GLU A 75 8.95 4.46 2.56
N ASP A 76 9.16 3.16 2.71
CA ASP A 76 9.34 2.28 1.56
C ASP A 76 8.03 2.01 0.81
N ILE A 77 6.89 1.92 1.51
CA ILE A 77 5.57 1.84 0.85
C ILE A 77 5.31 3.10 0.04
N GLN A 78 5.61 4.29 0.60
CA GLN A 78 5.48 5.53 -0.15
C GLN A 78 6.39 5.53 -1.38
N LYS A 79 7.68 5.19 -1.23
CA LYS A 79 8.61 5.14 -2.37
C LYS A 79 8.09 4.22 -3.47
N LEU A 80 7.54 3.05 -3.11
CA LEU A 80 6.97 2.11 -4.07
C LEU A 80 5.78 2.69 -4.84
N ILE A 81 4.87 3.39 -4.14
CA ILE A 81 3.71 4.05 -4.76
C ILE A 81 4.15 5.23 -5.64
N ASP A 82 5.09 6.04 -5.17
CA ASP A 82 5.66 7.17 -5.91
C ASP A 82 6.42 6.72 -7.17
N ALA A 83 7.08 5.55 -7.10
CA ALA A 83 7.68 4.86 -8.25
C ALA A 83 6.65 4.15 -9.15
N LYS A 84 5.35 4.34 -8.92
CA LYS A 84 4.25 3.73 -9.68
C LYS A 84 4.38 2.21 -9.77
N PHE A 85 4.84 1.55 -8.70
CA PHE A 85 5.09 0.10 -8.67
C PHE A 85 6.04 -0.40 -9.78
N ASP A 86 6.99 0.44 -10.20
CA ASP A 86 7.89 0.21 -11.34
C ASP A 86 7.13 -0.27 -12.59
N GLU A 87 6.02 0.41 -12.91
CA GLU A 87 5.39 0.31 -14.22
C GLU A 87 6.36 0.79 -15.29
N VAL A 88 6.56 -0.03 -16.31
CA VAL A 88 7.25 0.38 -17.55
C VAL A 88 6.19 1.07 -18.40
N GLU A 89 6.46 2.29 -18.85
CA GLU A 89 5.47 3.13 -19.55
C GLU A 89 4.76 2.43 -20.73
#